data_AF-A0A0P6YVU5-F1
#
_entry.id   AF-A0A0P6YVU5-F1
#
_cell.length_a   1.000
_cell.length_b   1.000
_cell.length_c   1.000
_cell.angle_alpha   90.00
_cell.angle_beta   90.00
_cell.angle_gamma   90.00
#
_symmetry.space_group_name_H-M   'P 1'
#
loop_
_entity.id
_entity.type
_entity.pdbx_description
1 polymer ?
#
loop_
_entity_poly.entity_id
_entity_poly.type
_entity_poly.pdbx_seq_one_letter_code
_entity_poly.pdbx_strand_id
1 'polypeptide(L)'
;MSKALTDLFAEITNNLADERDSLNALDGVGDGDAGDNMVSNFETITKTLRQNEGQGSVDKALRAASHALRTSGKGPTAPMYANGLDQAANDLAGKTSFGVNDIMKLLGGLLGGVQNTPGVKQQGEGGILDGLVPGVTTFMQSRNNGKSTLEALMDGYKASQRGAYGTSQQGSGFGLFGNNDTSGKIDPGAAGASSLLGSLLQTLLANGLSAGRGEPSKTSGFEELFGGGQQQQQPPQGGGGYGDPLGGLGGLGDLFGQLFGGGGGMFGGQPQQQQRPNSGGDDPKPRLRDQEVI
;
A
#
# COMPACT_ATOMS: atom_id res chain seq x y z
N MET A 1 -13.88 12.24 15.74
CA MET A 1 -12.55 12.58 15.18
C MET A 1 -12.61 13.90 14.41
N SER A 2 -11.45 14.49 14.15
CA SER A 2 -11.24 15.69 13.33
C SER A 2 -11.75 15.57 11.90
N LYS A 3 -12.01 16.73 11.26
CA LYS A 3 -12.35 16.81 9.82
C LYS A 3 -11.17 16.52 8.89
N ALA A 4 -9.93 16.65 9.37
CA ALA A 4 -8.72 16.48 8.56
C ALA A 4 -8.70 15.17 7.74
N LEU A 5 -9.09 14.05 8.33
CA LEU A 5 -9.15 12.78 7.61
C LEU A 5 -10.25 12.75 6.55
N THR A 6 -11.45 13.26 6.87
CA THR A 6 -12.54 13.30 5.89
C THR A 6 -12.19 14.21 4.72
N ASP A 7 -11.64 15.38 4.99
CA ASP A 7 -11.26 16.35 3.95
C ASP A 7 -10.16 15.77 3.05
N LEU A 8 -9.18 15.05 3.64
CA LEU A 8 -8.17 14.31 2.87
C LEU A 8 -8.79 13.28 1.92
N PHE A 9 -9.68 12.43 2.42
CA PHE A 9 -10.34 11.40 1.60
C PHE A 9 -11.29 11.99 0.57
N ALA A 10 -11.96 13.10 0.88
CA ALA A 10 -12.82 13.81 -0.07
C ALA A 10 -12.02 14.35 -1.26
N GLU A 11 -10.88 15.01 -1.02
CA GLU A 11 -10.02 15.50 -2.10
C GLU A 11 -9.38 14.35 -2.90
N ILE A 12 -8.98 13.26 -2.24
CA ILE A 12 -8.52 12.04 -2.95
C ILE A 12 -9.64 11.50 -3.85
N THR A 13 -10.88 11.42 -3.34
CA THR A 13 -12.03 10.93 -4.12
C THR A 13 -12.27 11.80 -5.35
N ASN A 14 -12.16 13.12 -5.23
CA ASN A 14 -12.31 14.04 -6.36
C ASN A 14 -11.21 13.82 -7.42
N ASN A 15 -9.95 13.73 -7.00
CA ASN A 15 -8.85 13.49 -7.93
C ASN A 15 -8.99 12.13 -8.65
N LEU A 16 -9.45 11.09 -7.94
CA LEU A 16 -9.72 9.78 -8.55
C LEU A 16 -10.90 9.81 -9.53
N ALA A 17 -11.90 10.67 -9.28
CA ALA A 17 -13.01 10.87 -10.20
C ALA A 17 -12.55 11.48 -11.53
N ASP A 18 -11.54 12.36 -11.51
CA ASP A 18 -10.93 12.93 -12.72
C ASP A 18 -10.15 11.87 -13.52
N GLU A 19 -9.58 10.86 -12.85
CA GLU A 19 -8.85 9.75 -13.48
C GLU A 19 -9.74 8.57 -13.91
N ARG A 20 -11.03 8.58 -13.54
CA ARG A 20 -11.97 7.46 -13.69
C ARG A 20 -11.99 6.86 -15.09
N ASP A 21 -12.22 7.69 -16.10
CA ASP A 21 -12.39 7.21 -17.48
C ASP A 21 -11.06 6.66 -18.04
N SER A 22 -9.92 7.19 -17.57
CA SER A 22 -8.59 6.67 -17.94
C SER A 22 -8.34 5.28 -17.32
N LEU A 23 -8.75 5.09 -16.06
CA LEU A 23 -8.64 3.79 -15.38
C LEU A 23 -9.58 2.73 -16.01
N ASN A 24 -10.81 3.13 -16.37
CA ASN A 24 -11.74 2.27 -17.12
C ASN A 24 -11.15 1.85 -18.47
N ALA A 25 -10.46 2.76 -19.17
CA ALA A 25 -9.83 2.46 -20.46
C ALA A 25 -8.67 1.44 -20.35
N LEU A 26 -7.94 1.43 -19.22
CA LEU A 26 -6.90 0.42 -18.96
C LEU A 26 -7.48 -0.97 -18.74
N ASP A 27 -8.71 -1.05 -18.24
CA ASP A 27 -9.45 -2.28 -18.01
C ASP A 27 -10.22 -2.79 -19.25
N GLY A 28 -9.86 -2.31 -20.46
CA GLY A 28 -10.54 -2.67 -21.71
C GLY A 28 -10.46 -4.15 -22.13
N VAL A 29 -9.74 -5.00 -21.38
CA VAL A 29 -9.74 -6.48 -21.53
C VAL A 29 -10.65 -7.15 -20.50
N GLY A 30 -10.97 -6.46 -19.41
CA GLY A 30 -11.97 -6.83 -18.42
C GLY A 30 -13.36 -6.33 -18.83
N ASP A 31 -14.15 -5.90 -17.85
CA ASP A 31 -15.46 -5.27 -18.04
C ASP A 31 -15.38 -3.73 -18.14
N GLY A 32 -14.19 -3.15 -17.97
CA GLY A 32 -13.94 -1.73 -18.24
C GLY A 32 -14.45 -0.82 -17.13
N ASP A 33 -14.55 -1.34 -15.89
CA ASP A 33 -15.21 -0.67 -14.77
C ASP A 33 -14.27 -0.35 -13.60
N ALA A 34 -12.96 -0.63 -13.75
CA ALA A 34 -11.98 -0.48 -12.68
C ALA A 34 -11.96 0.93 -12.05
N GLY A 35 -12.08 1.98 -12.87
CA GLY A 35 -12.21 3.36 -12.42
C GLY A 35 -13.55 3.62 -11.71
N ASP A 36 -14.66 3.15 -12.27
CA ASP A 36 -15.99 3.27 -11.64
C ASP A 36 -16.02 2.61 -10.26
N ASN A 37 -15.45 1.41 -10.15
CA ASN A 37 -15.32 0.68 -8.90
C ASN A 37 -14.42 1.40 -7.90
N MET A 38 -13.29 1.94 -8.35
CA MET A 38 -12.39 2.72 -7.49
C MET A 38 -13.08 3.97 -6.93
N VAL A 39 -13.71 4.77 -7.78
CA VAL A 39 -14.43 5.99 -7.35
C VAL A 39 -15.56 5.62 -6.40
N SER A 40 -16.39 4.64 -6.73
CA SER A 40 -17.51 4.20 -5.88
C SER A 40 -17.05 3.72 -4.50
N ASN A 41 -15.90 3.04 -4.42
CA ASN A 41 -15.31 2.62 -3.16
C ASN A 41 -14.82 3.82 -2.33
N PHE A 42 -14.13 4.78 -2.94
CA PHE A 42 -13.63 5.98 -2.25
C PHE A 42 -14.75 6.94 -1.82
N GLU A 43 -15.82 7.04 -2.60
CA GLU A 43 -17.05 7.73 -2.18
C GLU A 43 -17.68 7.07 -0.93
N THR A 44 -17.71 5.73 -0.90
CA THR A 44 -18.20 4.96 0.25
C THR A 44 -17.37 5.26 1.50
N ILE A 45 -16.03 5.21 1.38
CA ILE A 45 -15.11 5.55 2.47
C ILE A 45 -15.37 6.98 2.95
N THR A 46 -15.35 7.96 2.05
CA THR A 46 -15.52 9.39 2.37
C THR A 46 -16.85 9.65 3.06
N LYS A 47 -17.94 9.06 2.57
CA LYS A 47 -19.26 9.16 3.19
C LYS A 47 -19.26 8.60 4.61
N THR A 48 -18.67 7.44 4.84
CA THR A 48 -18.60 6.82 6.16
C THR A 48 -17.72 7.62 7.13
N LEU A 49 -16.58 8.14 6.67
CA LEU A 49 -15.74 9.02 7.49
C LEU A 49 -16.49 10.28 7.91
N ARG A 50 -17.23 10.91 6.98
CA ARG A 50 -18.06 12.09 7.26
C ARG A 50 -19.11 11.83 8.34
N GLN A 51 -19.72 10.64 8.35
CA GLN A 51 -20.70 10.25 9.37
C GLN A 51 -20.10 10.10 10.77
N ASN A 52 -18.77 9.92 10.88
CA ASN A 52 -18.05 9.77 12.14
C ASN A 52 -17.34 11.07 12.58
N GLU A 53 -17.50 12.17 11.84
CA GLU A 53 -16.96 13.47 12.25
C GLU A 53 -17.54 13.95 13.58
N GLY A 54 -16.71 14.55 14.42
CA GLY A 54 -17.12 15.02 15.75
C GLY A 54 -17.45 13.89 16.75
N GLN A 55 -17.38 12.63 16.32
CA GLN A 55 -17.68 11.45 17.13
C GLN A 55 -16.45 10.53 17.18
N GLY A 56 -16.12 10.00 18.36
CA GLY A 56 -15.08 8.97 18.50
C GLY A 56 -13.68 9.33 17.98
N SER A 57 -12.95 8.30 17.59
CA SER A 57 -11.53 8.31 17.24
C SER A 57 -11.29 7.87 15.78
N VAL A 58 -10.12 8.19 15.26
CA VAL A 58 -9.65 7.90 13.89
C VAL A 58 -9.78 6.41 13.57
N ASP A 59 -9.34 5.55 14.47
CA ASP A 59 -9.44 4.10 14.32
C ASP A 59 -10.89 3.61 14.16
N LYS A 60 -11.82 4.16 14.94
CA LYS A 60 -13.23 3.74 14.87
C LYS A 60 -13.85 4.08 13.52
N ALA A 61 -13.54 5.24 12.95
CA ALA A 61 -14.07 5.60 11.65
C ALA A 61 -13.40 4.84 10.50
N LEU A 62 -12.10 4.58 10.58
CA LEU A 62 -11.41 3.73 9.61
C LEU A 62 -12.01 2.30 9.62
N ARG A 63 -12.30 1.74 10.80
CA ARG A 63 -13.03 0.46 10.92
C ARG A 63 -14.45 0.53 10.38
N ALA A 64 -15.16 1.64 10.61
CA ALA A 64 -16.49 1.82 10.06
C ALA A 64 -16.45 1.85 8.51
N ALA A 65 -15.49 2.56 7.92
CA ALA A 65 -15.30 2.62 6.48
C ALA A 65 -14.87 1.25 5.90
N SER A 66 -13.98 0.54 6.59
CA SER A 66 -13.62 -0.84 6.28
C SER A 66 -14.84 -1.77 6.26
N HIS A 67 -15.70 -1.70 7.29
CA HIS A 67 -16.94 -2.47 7.33
C HIS A 67 -17.87 -2.11 6.16
N ALA A 68 -18.04 -0.80 5.87
CA ALA A 68 -18.86 -0.34 4.76
C ALA A 68 -18.37 -0.89 3.40
N LEU A 69 -17.06 -0.93 3.17
CA LEU A 69 -16.48 -1.54 1.95
C LEU A 69 -16.72 -3.04 1.87
N ARG A 70 -16.63 -3.79 2.98
CA ARG A 70 -16.94 -5.23 2.96
C ARG A 70 -18.40 -5.52 2.62
N THR A 71 -19.31 -4.61 2.97
CA THR A 71 -20.74 -4.78 2.73
C THR A 71 -21.21 -4.25 1.37
N SER A 72 -20.62 -3.14 0.92
CA SER A 72 -21.15 -2.37 -0.22
C SER A 72 -20.10 -1.95 -1.26
N GLY A 73 -18.84 -2.31 -1.03
CA GLY A 73 -17.77 -2.04 -1.99
C GLY A 73 -17.92 -2.85 -3.27
N LYS A 74 -17.31 -2.34 -4.35
CA LYS A 74 -17.40 -2.90 -5.69
C LYS A 74 -16.05 -3.32 -6.23
N GLY A 75 -16.07 -4.32 -7.11
CA GLY A 75 -14.89 -4.84 -7.78
C GLY A 75 -13.90 -5.56 -6.83
N PRO A 76 -12.82 -6.11 -7.40
CA PRO A 76 -11.86 -6.94 -6.67
C PRO A 76 -11.05 -6.16 -5.62
N THR A 77 -10.90 -4.84 -5.76
CA THR A 77 -10.10 -4.02 -4.84
C THR A 77 -10.84 -3.63 -3.55
N ALA A 78 -12.17 -3.73 -3.50
CA ALA A 78 -12.95 -3.40 -2.30
C ALA A 78 -12.50 -4.14 -1.03
N PRO A 79 -12.37 -5.48 -1.01
CA PRO A 79 -11.85 -6.20 0.17
C PRO A 79 -10.40 -5.81 0.51
N MET A 80 -9.58 -5.46 -0.49
CA MET A 80 -8.19 -5.02 -0.28
C MET A 80 -8.13 -3.69 0.46
N TYR A 81 -8.93 -2.71 0.02
CA TYR A 81 -9.06 -1.41 0.69
C TYR A 81 -9.66 -1.56 2.09
N ALA A 82 -10.66 -2.44 2.28
CA ALA A 82 -11.22 -2.69 3.60
C ALA A 82 -10.17 -3.23 4.59
N ASN A 83 -9.39 -4.23 4.17
CA ASN A 83 -8.31 -4.77 4.99
C ASN A 83 -7.24 -3.72 5.28
N GLY A 84 -6.92 -2.88 4.29
CA GLY A 84 -5.99 -1.76 4.46
C GLY A 84 -6.43 -0.76 5.52
N LEU A 85 -7.70 -0.36 5.49
CA LEU A 85 -8.28 0.57 6.47
C LEU A 85 -8.33 -0.04 7.88
N ASP A 86 -8.68 -1.33 8.00
CA ASP A 86 -8.64 -2.03 9.30
C ASP A 86 -7.24 -2.09 9.90
N GLN A 87 -6.23 -2.34 9.07
CA GLN A 87 -4.85 -2.38 9.54
C GLN A 87 -4.36 -0.99 9.94
N ALA A 88 -4.65 0.05 9.14
CA ALA A 88 -4.36 1.44 9.50
C ALA A 88 -5.07 1.86 10.80
N ALA A 89 -6.29 1.36 11.03
CA ALA A 89 -7.03 1.64 12.26
C ALA A 89 -6.31 1.10 13.51
N ASN A 90 -5.62 -0.05 13.41
CA ASN A 90 -4.84 -0.59 14.54
C ASN A 90 -3.72 0.39 14.95
N ASP A 91 -2.98 0.92 13.97
CA ASP A 91 -1.83 1.80 14.21
C ASP A 91 -2.22 3.23 14.64
N LEU A 92 -3.50 3.58 14.45
CA LEU A 92 -4.11 4.87 14.77
C LEU A 92 -5.09 4.79 15.95
N ALA A 93 -5.04 3.70 16.73
CA ALA A 93 -5.91 3.45 17.86
C ALA A 93 -5.96 4.63 18.85
N GLY A 94 -7.18 5.07 19.17
CA GLY A 94 -7.43 6.11 20.18
C GLY A 94 -7.12 7.55 19.74
N LYS A 95 -6.55 7.77 18.55
CA LYS A 95 -6.28 9.12 18.05
C LYS A 95 -7.58 9.85 17.77
N THR A 96 -7.71 11.09 18.21
CA THR A 96 -8.90 11.92 17.94
C THR A 96 -8.71 12.86 16.75
N SER A 97 -7.46 13.15 16.38
CA SER A 97 -7.07 13.93 15.21
C SER A 97 -6.15 13.14 14.28
N PHE A 98 -6.19 13.50 12.99
CA PHE A 98 -5.32 12.93 11.95
C PHE A 98 -4.44 14.04 11.37
N GLY A 99 -3.11 13.83 11.42
CA GLY A 99 -2.14 14.79 10.91
C GLY A 99 -1.29 14.23 9.77
N VAL A 100 -0.50 15.09 9.13
CA VAL A 100 0.42 14.72 8.03
C VAL A 100 1.40 13.60 8.42
N ASN A 101 1.76 13.49 9.69
CA ASN A 101 2.64 12.43 10.19
C ASN A 101 1.95 11.06 10.28
N ASP A 102 0.62 11.00 10.26
CA ASP A 102 -0.16 9.76 10.29
C ASP A 102 -0.30 9.10 8.92
N ILE A 103 0.07 9.81 7.84
CA ILE A 103 0.05 9.28 6.46
C ILE A 103 0.90 8.00 6.34
N MET A 104 2.02 7.91 7.06
CA MET A 104 2.85 6.72 7.05
C MET A 104 2.11 5.48 7.57
N LYS A 105 1.32 5.64 8.62
CA LYS A 105 0.50 4.57 9.18
C LYS A 105 -0.66 4.21 8.25
N LEU A 106 -1.27 5.21 7.62
CA LEU A 106 -2.33 4.97 6.63
C LEU A 106 -1.81 4.16 5.44
N LEU A 107 -0.68 4.55 4.86
CA LEU A 107 -0.08 3.84 3.71
C LEU A 107 0.50 2.48 4.09
N GLY A 108 1.12 2.36 5.27
CA GLY A 108 1.59 1.07 5.80
C GLY A 108 0.44 0.10 6.04
N GLY A 109 -0.66 0.59 6.62
CA GLY A 109 -1.89 -0.18 6.81
C GLY A 109 -2.49 -0.63 5.47
N LEU A 110 -2.58 0.27 4.49
CA LEU A 110 -3.05 -0.06 3.14
C LEU A 110 -2.20 -1.17 2.50
N LEU A 111 -0.87 -1.02 2.51
CA LEU A 111 0.05 -2.02 1.96
C LEU A 111 -0.13 -3.39 2.64
N GLY A 112 -0.07 -3.42 3.97
CA GLY A 112 -0.22 -4.66 4.73
C GLY A 112 -1.58 -5.33 4.51
N GLY A 113 -2.65 -4.54 4.47
CA GLY A 113 -4.00 -5.05 4.25
C GLY A 113 -4.19 -5.64 2.85
N VAL A 114 -3.62 -5.01 1.82
CA VAL A 114 -3.65 -5.57 0.45
C VAL A 114 -2.83 -6.85 0.38
N GLN A 115 -1.61 -6.88 0.93
CA GLN A 115 -0.76 -8.09 0.93
C GLN A 115 -1.42 -9.27 1.66
N ASN A 116 -2.16 -9.00 2.74
CA ASN A 116 -2.85 -10.02 3.52
C ASN A 116 -4.22 -10.44 2.94
N THR A 117 -4.65 -9.84 1.83
CA THR A 117 -5.93 -10.20 1.19
C THR A 117 -5.77 -11.49 0.39
N PRO A 118 -6.57 -12.55 0.66
CA PRO A 118 -6.46 -13.81 -0.06
C PRO A 118 -6.62 -13.64 -1.57
N GLY A 119 -5.78 -14.33 -2.34
CA GLY A 119 -5.82 -14.30 -3.81
C GLY A 119 -5.19 -13.05 -4.45
N VAL A 120 -4.61 -12.14 -3.67
CA VAL A 120 -3.80 -11.05 -4.22
C VAL A 120 -2.50 -11.61 -4.78
N LYS A 121 -2.20 -11.24 -6.02
CA LYS A 121 -0.96 -11.59 -6.70
C LYS A 121 0.22 -10.85 -6.10
N GLN A 122 1.38 -11.51 -6.08
CA GLN A 122 2.61 -10.92 -5.57
C GLN A 122 3.11 -9.79 -6.49
N GLN A 123 3.99 -8.94 -5.96
CA GLN A 123 4.69 -7.98 -6.80
C GLN A 123 5.47 -8.73 -7.90
N GLY A 124 5.32 -8.30 -9.16
CA GLY A 124 5.89 -8.98 -10.32
C GLY A 124 4.93 -9.93 -11.04
N GLU A 125 3.68 -10.05 -10.58
CA GLU A 125 2.67 -10.96 -11.13
C GLU A 125 1.44 -10.24 -11.76
N GLY A 126 1.50 -8.93 -11.94
CA GLY A 126 0.52 -8.20 -12.72
C GLY A 126 -0.75 -7.98 -11.91
N GLY A 127 -0.62 -7.08 -10.93
CA GLY A 127 -1.70 -6.68 -10.05
C GLY A 127 -1.37 -5.43 -9.23
N ILE A 128 -2.28 -5.06 -8.32
CA ILE A 128 -2.19 -3.87 -7.48
C ILE A 128 -0.85 -3.72 -6.73
N LEU A 129 -0.21 -4.83 -6.33
CA LEU A 129 1.06 -4.81 -5.61
C LEU A 129 2.23 -4.31 -6.47
N ASP A 130 2.17 -4.41 -7.79
CA ASP A 130 3.17 -3.85 -8.70
C ASP A 130 3.25 -2.33 -8.59
N GLY A 131 2.14 -1.64 -8.35
CA GLY A 131 2.11 -0.21 -8.08
C GLY A 131 2.32 0.11 -6.60
N LEU A 132 1.67 -0.64 -5.70
CA LEU A 132 1.57 -0.29 -4.29
C LEU A 132 2.87 -0.54 -3.52
N VAL A 133 3.53 -1.69 -3.72
CA VAL A 133 4.77 -2.06 -3.01
C VAL A 133 5.89 -1.06 -3.29
N PRO A 134 6.30 -0.79 -4.56
CA PRO A 134 7.39 0.15 -4.81
C PRO A 134 7.04 1.58 -4.35
N GLY A 135 5.76 1.97 -4.45
CA GLY A 135 5.32 3.29 -4.01
C GLY A 135 5.42 3.51 -2.51
N VAL A 136 4.82 2.62 -1.73
CA VAL A 136 4.79 2.76 -0.25
C VAL A 136 6.17 2.50 0.34
N THR A 137 6.93 1.53 -0.15
CA THR A 137 8.30 1.28 0.34
C THR A 137 9.25 2.44 0.04
N THR A 138 9.19 3.03 -1.16
CA THR A 138 10.00 4.22 -1.49
C THR A 138 9.62 5.42 -0.64
N PHE A 139 8.32 5.63 -0.40
CA PHE A 139 7.84 6.67 0.52
C PHE A 139 8.43 6.46 1.93
N MET A 140 8.33 5.25 2.50
CA MET A 140 8.85 4.95 3.83
C MET A 140 10.38 5.12 3.92
N GLN A 141 11.12 4.62 2.93
CA GLN A 141 12.58 4.80 2.85
C GLN A 141 12.95 6.28 2.79
N SER A 142 12.23 7.08 2.01
CA SER A 142 12.46 8.53 1.88
C SER A 142 12.21 9.26 3.21
N ARG A 143 11.15 8.88 3.94
CA ARG A 143 10.88 9.40 5.29
C ARG A 143 11.98 9.02 6.28
N ASN A 144 12.46 7.79 6.25
CA ASN A 144 13.55 7.32 7.11
C ASN A 144 14.87 8.05 6.79
N ASN A 145 15.06 8.49 5.54
CA ASN A 145 16.20 9.30 5.11
C ASN A 145 16.02 10.82 5.42
N GLY A 146 15.00 11.19 6.19
CA GLY A 146 14.79 12.57 6.65
C GLY A 146 14.09 13.49 5.64
N LYS A 147 13.61 12.98 4.50
CA LYS A 147 12.83 13.81 3.56
C LYS A 147 11.48 14.22 4.15
N SER A 148 10.97 15.37 3.73
CA SER A 148 9.61 15.80 4.08
C SER A 148 8.55 14.82 3.55
N THR A 149 7.34 14.85 4.11
CA THR A 149 6.23 14.00 3.66
C THR A 149 5.92 14.21 2.18
N LEU A 150 6.01 15.45 1.70
CA LEU A 150 5.73 15.79 0.31
C LEU A 150 6.80 15.24 -0.65
N GLU A 151 8.08 15.43 -0.32
CA GLU A 151 9.19 14.87 -1.11
C GLU A 151 9.12 13.33 -1.14
N ALA A 152 8.87 12.71 0.02
CA ALA A 152 8.74 11.26 0.11
C ALA A 152 7.54 10.74 -0.69
N LEU A 153 6.41 11.46 -0.70
CA LEU A 153 5.25 11.10 -1.53
C LEU A 153 5.53 11.26 -3.02
N MET A 154 6.27 12.30 -3.41
CA MET A 154 6.70 12.45 -4.80
C MET A 154 7.60 11.30 -5.24
N ASP A 155 8.54 10.86 -4.40
CA ASP A 155 9.39 9.70 -4.69
C ASP A 155 8.57 8.40 -4.75
N GLY A 156 7.65 8.22 -3.80
CA GLY A 156 6.73 7.08 -3.77
C GLY A 156 5.81 7.03 -4.99
N TYR A 157 5.19 8.15 -5.37
CA TYR A 157 4.35 8.24 -6.56
C TYR A 157 5.12 7.87 -7.83
N LYS A 158 6.33 8.43 -8.02
CA LYS A 158 7.19 8.07 -9.18
C LYS A 158 7.56 6.59 -9.20
N ALA A 159 7.82 5.99 -8.03
CA ALA A 159 8.13 4.57 -7.94
C ALA A 159 6.90 3.70 -8.25
N SER A 160 5.73 4.09 -7.75
CA SER A 160 4.45 3.44 -8.05
C SER A 160 4.12 3.49 -9.53
N GLN A 161 4.31 4.65 -10.16
CA GLN A 161 4.06 4.86 -11.58
C GLN A 161 4.95 3.96 -12.45
N ARG A 162 6.25 3.86 -12.12
CA ARG A 162 7.16 2.91 -12.79
C ARG A 162 6.73 1.46 -12.60
N GLY A 163 6.28 1.10 -11.40
CA GLY A 163 5.76 -0.24 -11.09
C GLY A 163 4.52 -0.57 -11.91
N ALA A 164 3.55 0.35 -11.95
CA ALA A 164 2.34 0.23 -12.78
C ALA A 164 2.68 0.07 -14.27
N TYR A 165 3.53 0.93 -14.84
CA TYR A 165 3.96 0.77 -16.24
C TYR A 165 4.70 -0.53 -16.51
N GLY A 166 5.45 -1.04 -15.51
CA GLY A 166 6.17 -2.31 -15.61
C GLY A 166 5.27 -3.53 -15.82
N THR A 167 4.00 -3.47 -15.42
CA THR A 167 3.04 -4.57 -15.64
C THR A 167 2.80 -4.87 -17.12
N SER A 168 2.98 -3.88 -18.01
CA SER A 168 2.91 -4.09 -19.47
C SER A 168 3.96 -5.04 -20.03
N GLN A 169 5.04 -5.32 -19.28
CA GLN A 169 6.10 -6.23 -19.70
C GLN A 169 5.89 -7.66 -19.20
N GLN A 170 4.78 -7.95 -18.51
CA GLN A 170 4.49 -9.27 -17.97
C GLN A 170 3.61 -10.07 -18.95
N GLY A 171 3.93 -11.36 -19.12
CA GLY A 171 3.35 -12.24 -20.15
C GLY A 171 2.00 -12.88 -19.78
N SER A 172 1.59 -13.87 -20.57
CA SER A 172 0.36 -14.65 -20.36
C SER A 172 0.28 -15.33 -18.98
N GLY A 173 -0.89 -15.23 -18.34
CA GLY A 173 -1.14 -15.72 -16.97
C GLY A 173 -1.20 -14.62 -15.91
N PHE A 174 -0.93 -13.37 -16.30
CA PHE A 174 -0.79 -12.23 -15.40
C PHE A 174 -1.81 -11.11 -15.71
N GLY A 175 -3.09 -11.34 -15.44
CA GLY A 175 -4.16 -10.33 -15.53
C GLY A 175 -5.40 -10.67 -14.72
N LEU A 176 -6.38 -9.76 -14.67
CA LEU A 176 -7.53 -9.79 -13.74
C LEU A 176 -8.47 -10.99 -13.85
N PHE A 177 -8.57 -11.70 -14.99
CA PHE A 177 -9.43 -12.87 -15.11
C PHE A 177 -8.93 -13.85 -16.18
N GLY A 178 -8.64 -15.10 -15.78
CA GLY A 178 -8.35 -16.20 -16.69
C GLY A 178 -6.95 -16.20 -17.33
N ASN A 179 -6.60 -17.29 -18.01
CA ASN A 179 -5.33 -17.52 -18.72
C ASN A 179 -5.10 -16.59 -19.93
N ASN A 180 -5.48 -15.32 -19.83
CA ASN A 180 -5.40 -14.32 -20.89
C ASN A 180 -4.00 -13.69 -20.98
N ASP A 181 -3.59 -13.35 -22.19
CA ASP A 181 -2.35 -12.60 -22.45
C ASP A 181 -2.56 -11.11 -22.19
N THR A 182 -1.80 -10.60 -21.23
CA THR A 182 -1.77 -9.19 -20.81
C THR A 182 -0.51 -8.46 -21.27
N SER A 183 0.34 -9.12 -22.06
CA SER A 183 1.52 -8.50 -22.65
C SER A 183 1.16 -7.18 -23.36
N GLY A 184 1.91 -6.14 -23.07
CA GLY A 184 1.71 -4.79 -23.61
C GLY A 184 0.63 -3.98 -22.91
N LYS A 185 0.01 -4.46 -21.83
CA LYS A 185 -1.10 -3.79 -21.14
C LYS A 185 -0.77 -3.48 -19.69
N ILE A 186 -1.13 -2.28 -19.25
CA ILE A 186 -0.97 -1.87 -17.85
C ILE A 186 -2.10 -2.48 -17.03
N ASP A 187 -1.78 -3.10 -15.90
CA ASP A 187 -2.78 -3.58 -14.95
C ASP A 187 -3.53 -2.40 -14.32
N PRO A 188 -4.88 -2.37 -14.38
CA PRO A 188 -5.66 -1.26 -13.86
C PRO A 188 -5.61 -1.16 -12.33
N GLY A 189 -5.37 -2.27 -11.62
CA GLY A 189 -5.14 -2.25 -10.17
C GLY A 189 -3.83 -1.57 -9.80
N ALA A 190 -2.75 -1.87 -10.53
CA ALA A 190 -1.45 -1.23 -10.35
C ALA A 190 -1.50 0.26 -10.71
N ALA A 191 -2.18 0.61 -11.82
CA ALA A 191 -2.44 2.00 -12.19
C ALA A 191 -3.24 2.73 -11.11
N GLY A 192 -4.33 2.13 -10.61
CA GLY A 192 -5.14 2.69 -9.52
C GLY A 192 -4.34 2.92 -8.23
N ALA A 193 -3.41 2.02 -7.87
CA ALA A 193 -2.50 2.27 -6.75
C ALA A 193 -1.60 3.50 -6.98
N SER A 194 -1.16 3.72 -8.22
CA SER A 194 -0.39 4.91 -8.59
C SER A 194 -1.26 6.18 -8.55
N SER A 195 -2.50 6.13 -9.06
CA SER A 195 -3.46 7.23 -8.99
C SER A 195 -3.79 7.61 -7.55
N LEU A 196 -3.91 6.63 -6.64
CA LEU A 196 -4.12 6.89 -5.21
C LEU A 196 -2.94 7.67 -4.57
N LEU A 197 -1.70 7.26 -4.84
CA LEU A 197 -0.52 7.96 -4.34
C LEU A 197 -0.38 9.36 -4.98
N GLY A 198 -0.69 9.48 -6.27
CA GLY A 198 -0.72 10.75 -6.99
C GLY A 198 -1.77 11.72 -6.42
N SER A 199 -2.98 11.21 -6.18
CA SER A 199 -4.08 11.94 -5.55
C SER A 199 -3.72 12.43 -4.16
N LEU A 200 -3.08 11.58 -3.33
CA LEU A 200 -2.58 11.99 -2.01
C LEU A 200 -1.53 13.10 -2.13
N LEU A 201 -0.56 12.97 -3.04
CA LEU A 201 0.46 13.98 -3.30
C LEU A 201 -0.17 15.32 -3.74
N GLN A 202 -1.09 15.28 -4.71
CA GLN A 202 -1.80 16.45 -5.23
C GLN A 202 -2.59 17.17 -4.13
N THR A 203 -3.33 16.40 -3.32
CA THR A 203 -4.10 16.94 -2.20
C THR A 203 -3.20 17.66 -1.20
N LEU A 204 -2.06 17.08 -0.81
CA LEU A 204 -1.14 17.74 0.12
C LEU A 204 -0.44 18.94 -0.50
N LEU A 205 -0.08 18.87 -1.79
CA LEU A 205 0.57 19.98 -2.48
C LEU A 205 -0.37 21.19 -2.57
N ALA A 206 -1.60 20.99 -3.03
CA ALA A 206 -2.60 22.05 -3.20
C ALA A 206 -2.91 22.76 -1.87
N ASN A 207 -3.03 21.99 -0.79
CA ASN A 207 -3.39 22.52 0.52
C ASN A 207 -2.19 23.03 1.33
N GLY A 208 -1.01 22.43 1.19
CA GLY A 208 0.23 22.91 1.82
C GLY A 208 0.69 24.26 1.23
N LEU A 209 0.57 24.45 -0.09
CA LEU A 209 0.84 25.72 -0.76
C LEU A 209 -0.15 26.83 -0.38
N SER A 210 -1.38 26.47 -0.02
CA SER A 210 -2.41 27.42 0.43
C SER A 210 -2.13 27.89 1.87
N ALA A 211 -1.80 26.95 2.77
CA ALA A 211 -1.41 27.25 4.14
C ALA A 211 -0.16 28.15 4.22
N GLY A 212 0.85 27.91 3.37
CA GLY A 212 2.07 28.72 3.33
C GLY A 212 1.90 30.15 2.82
N ARG A 213 0.79 30.44 2.10
CA ARG A 213 0.48 31.79 1.57
C ARG A 213 -0.46 32.60 2.47
N GLY A 214 -0.92 32.04 3.59
CA GLY A 214 -1.91 32.70 4.45
C GLY A 214 -3.27 32.90 3.77
N GLU A 215 -3.52 32.19 2.66
CA GLU A 215 -4.83 32.16 2.02
C GLU A 215 -5.70 31.16 2.79
N PRO A 216 -7.00 31.47 3.01
CA PRO A 216 -7.90 30.52 3.65
C PRO A 216 -7.89 29.21 2.84
N SER A 217 -7.56 28.09 3.49
CA SER A 217 -7.70 26.78 2.85
C SER A 217 -9.17 26.59 2.46
N LYS A 218 -9.42 25.91 1.33
CA LYS A 218 -10.80 25.64 0.89
C LYS A 218 -11.60 24.81 1.90
N THR A 219 -10.92 24.17 2.85
CA THR A 219 -11.45 23.19 3.80
C THR A 219 -10.71 23.30 5.15
N SER A 220 -11.46 23.45 6.24
CA SER A 220 -10.93 23.72 7.59
C SER A 220 -10.11 22.56 8.19
N GLY A 221 -10.23 21.34 7.67
CA GLY A 221 -9.44 20.20 8.13
C GLY A 221 -7.96 20.23 7.72
N PHE A 222 -7.57 21.00 6.70
CA PHE A 222 -6.17 21.03 6.25
C PHE A 222 -5.27 21.90 7.12
N GLU A 223 -5.82 22.91 7.79
CA GLU A 223 -5.08 23.61 8.85
C GLU A 223 -4.66 22.58 9.90
N GLU A 224 -5.60 21.79 10.42
CA GLU A 224 -5.31 20.73 11.38
C GLU A 224 -4.33 19.67 10.84
N LEU A 225 -4.48 19.26 9.57
CA LEU A 225 -3.60 18.27 8.94
C LEU A 225 -2.11 18.70 8.98
N PHE A 226 -1.84 19.99 8.80
CA PHE A 226 -0.49 20.55 8.82
C PHE A 226 -0.09 21.20 10.15
N GLY A 227 -0.93 21.15 11.18
CA GLY A 227 -0.61 21.64 12.53
C GLY A 227 -1.10 23.06 12.84
N GLY A 228 -2.23 23.47 12.28
CA GLY A 228 -2.99 24.68 12.59
C GLY A 228 -3.53 24.66 14.01
N GLY A 229 -2.63 24.89 14.95
CA GLY A 229 -2.87 24.96 16.37
C GLY A 229 -1.52 25.07 17.04
N GLN A 230 -1.12 26.30 17.38
CA GLN A 230 0.04 26.55 18.22
C GLN A 230 -0.04 25.64 19.44
N GLN A 231 0.79 24.58 19.48
CA GLN A 231 1.25 24.08 20.76
C GLN A 231 2.17 25.18 21.29
N GLN A 232 1.60 26.06 22.14
CA GLN A 232 2.40 26.84 23.06
C GLN A 232 3.25 25.83 23.83
N GLN A 233 4.53 25.76 23.46
CA GLN A 233 5.54 25.14 24.29
C GLN A 233 5.56 25.96 25.58
N GLN A 234 4.88 25.47 26.62
CA GLN A 234 5.23 25.88 27.96
C GLN A 234 6.67 25.45 28.18
N PRO A 235 7.58 26.35 28.56
CA PRO A 235 8.95 25.97 28.83
C PRO A 235 8.95 24.93 29.97
N PRO A 236 9.74 23.85 29.86
CA PRO A 236 9.79 22.85 30.91
C PRO A 236 10.32 23.52 32.19
N GLN A 237 9.51 23.51 33.24
CA GLN A 237 9.98 23.81 34.58
C GLN A 237 11.03 22.77 34.95
N GLY A 238 12.21 23.25 35.33
CA GLY A 238 13.38 22.43 35.59
C GLY A 238 13.16 21.40 36.69
N GLY A 239 13.58 20.17 36.42
CA GLY A 239 13.75 19.10 37.39
C GLY A 239 14.77 18.12 36.83
N GLY A 240 16.00 18.18 37.34
CA GLY A 240 17.14 17.42 36.82
C GLY A 240 16.98 15.91 36.98
N GLY A 241 17.48 15.19 35.98
CA GLY A 241 17.66 13.74 36.00
C GLY A 241 18.16 13.27 34.65
N TYR A 242 19.46 12.95 34.54
CA TYR A 242 20.01 12.27 33.37
C TYR A 242 19.41 10.87 33.30
N GLY A 243 18.50 10.65 32.36
CA GLY A 243 17.93 9.36 31.99
C GLY A 243 18.09 9.13 30.49
N ASP A 244 18.66 8.00 30.13
CA ASP A 244 18.92 7.47 28.79
C ASP A 244 17.81 7.77 27.75
N PRO A 245 18.10 8.38 26.59
CA PRO A 245 17.11 8.62 25.56
C PRO A 245 17.15 7.53 24.47
N LEU A 246 16.94 6.26 24.81
CA LEU A 246 16.77 5.17 23.82
C LEU A 246 15.74 4.11 24.24
N GLY A 247 14.64 4.52 24.87
CA GLY A 247 13.52 3.64 25.19
C GLY A 247 12.25 4.04 24.44
N GLY A 248 12.03 3.56 23.22
CA GLY A 248 10.73 3.73 22.55
C GLY A 248 10.70 3.65 21.02
N LEU A 249 11.36 2.66 20.40
CA LEU A 249 11.22 2.37 18.96
C LEU A 249 10.71 0.93 18.67
N GLY A 250 10.10 0.27 19.65
CA GLY A 250 9.67 -1.13 19.57
C GLY A 250 8.41 -1.42 18.75
N GLY A 251 8.25 -0.81 17.57
CA GLY A 251 7.11 -1.12 16.68
C GLY A 251 7.37 -0.95 15.19
N LEU A 252 8.35 -0.13 14.81
CA LEU A 252 8.72 0.04 13.40
C LEU A 252 9.63 -1.08 12.88
N GLY A 253 10.43 -1.68 13.77
CA GLY A 253 11.26 -2.85 13.45
C GLY A 253 10.42 -4.10 13.15
N ASP A 254 9.32 -4.30 13.87
CA ASP A 254 8.45 -5.46 13.70
C ASP A 254 7.66 -5.39 12.40
N LEU A 255 7.21 -4.20 11.98
CA LEU A 255 6.57 -4.01 10.68
C LEU A 255 7.53 -4.32 9.51
N PHE A 256 8.81 -3.93 9.63
CA PHE A 256 9.84 -4.29 8.65
C PHE A 256 10.19 -5.79 8.69
N GLY A 257 10.30 -6.37 9.89
CA GLY A 257 10.56 -7.80 10.08
C GLY A 257 9.43 -8.69 9.56
N GLN A 258 8.18 -8.23 9.65
CA GLN A 258 7.02 -8.95 9.14
C GLN A 258 6.79 -8.73 7.63
N LEU A 259 7.26 -7.60 7.07
CA LEU A 259 7.17 -7.26 5.65
C LEU A 259 8.29 -7.89 4.79
N PHE A 260 9.46 -8.15 5.38
CA PHE A 260 10.65 -8.68 4.66
C PHE A 260 11.21 -9.99 5.25
N GLY A 261 10.73 -10.45 6.41
CA GLY A 261 11.20 -11.66 7.08
C GLY A 261 10.49 -12.92 6.59
N GLY A 262 10.70 -13.27 5.32
CA GLY A 262 10.16 -14.48 4.72
C GLY A 262 11.13 -15.13 3.74
N GLY A 263 12.33 -15.51 4.19
CA GLY A 263 13.23 -16.32 3.37
C GLY A 263 14.71 -16.30 3.78
N GLY A 264 15.23 -17.47 4.16
CA GLY A 264 16.65 -17.73 4.43
C GLY A 264 16.87 -18.11 5.91
N GLY A 265 17.31 -19.30 6.28
CA GLY A 265 18.15 -20.28 5.59
C GLY A 265 19.25 -20.69 6.58
N MET A 266 19.04 -21.75 7.35
CA MET A 266 20.09 -22.35 8.19
C MET A 266 20.94 -23.29 7.33
N PHE A 267 22.05 -22.76 6.80
CA PHE A 267 23.19 -23.57 6.32
C PHE A 267 24.29 -23.52 7.38
N GLY A 268 24.41 -24.58 8.17
CA GLY A 268 25.58 -24.86 9.01
C GLY A 268 26.30 -26.07 8.42
N GLY A 269 27.40 -25.83 7.70
CA GLY A 269 28.27 -26.89 7.19
C GLY A 269 29.23 -27.43 8.25
N GLN A 270 29.45 -28.74 8.25
CA GLN A 270 30.63 -29.40 8.83
C GLN A 270 31.08 -30.57 7.93
N PRO A 271 32.37 -30.96 8.00
CA PRO A 271 33.14 -31.44 6.85
C PRO A 271 33.06 -32.96 6.57
N GLN A 272 33.39 -33.27 5.32
CA GLN A 272 33.42 -34.59 4.70
C GLN A 272 34.31 -35.60 5.46
N GLN A 273 33.75 -36.78 5.73
CA GLN A 273 34.52 -38.02 5.90
C GLN A 273 34.36 -38.90 4.66
N GLN A 274 35.51 -39.26 4.09
CA GLN A 274 35.67 -40.21 2.99
C GLN A 274 35.14 -41.59 3.39
N GLN A 275 34.18 -42.11 2.63
CA GLN A 275 33.94 -43.54 2.53
C GLN A 275 33.95 -43.96 1.07
N ARG A 276 34.73 -45.01 0.81
CA ARG A 276 35.11 -45.56 -0.48
C ARG A 276 33.90 -46.19 -1.19
N PRO A 277 33.76 -46.11 -2.53
CA PRO A 277 32.89 -47.02 -3.25
C PRO A 277 33.58 -48.36 -3.47
N ASN A 278 32.85 -49.41 -3.10
CA ASN A 278 33.19 -50.81 -3.32
C ASN A 278 33.14 -51.14 -4.83
N SER A 279 34.09 -51.97 -5.26
CA SER A 279 34.25 -52.49 -6.63
C SER A 279 33.41 -53.75 -6.86
N GLY A 280 32.79 -53.85 -8.03
CA GLY A 280 32.17 -55.06 -8.61
C GLY A 280 31.11 -54.62 -9.61
N GLY A 281 31.34 -54.68 -10.93
CA GLY A 281 31.25 -55.91 -11.75
C GLY A 281 29.76 -56.26 -11.92
N ASP A 282 29.10 -56.24 -13.06
CA ASP A 282 29.50 -56.45 -14.45
C ASP A 282 28.50 -55.76 -15.40
N ASP A 283 29.01 -55.22 -16.51
CA ASP A 283 28.23 -54.88 -17.70
C ASP A 283 28.19 -56.14 -18.60
N PRO A 284 27.03 -56.45 -19.22
CA PRO A 284 27.07 -56.53 -20.68
C PRO A 284 25.85 -55.92 -21.37
N LYS A 285 26.13 -55.02 -22.33
CA LYS A 285 25.22 -54.59 -23.42
C LYS A 285 24.88 -55.76 -24.38
N PRO A 286 24.11 -55.53 -25.47
CA PRO A 286 22.70 -55.19 -25.57
C PRO A 286 21.93 -56.27 -26.38
N ARG A 287 20.59 -56.27 -26.36
CA ARG A 287 19.79 -57.00 -27.37
C ARG A 287 18.70 -56.11 -27.94
N LEU A 288 18.89 -55.72 -29.19
CA LEU A 288 17.86 -55.31 -30.13
C LEU A 288 17.13 -56.57 -30.62
N ARG A 289 15.79 -56.55 -30.64
CA ARG A 289 14.88 -57.25 -31.57
C ARG A 289 13.59 -56.42 -31.62
N ASP A 290 13.29 -55.79 -32.76
CA ASP A 290 12.32 -56.25 -33.80
C ASP A 290 10.88 -55.93 -33.35
N GLN A 291 10.19 -54.97 -34.00
CA GLN A 291 9.20 -55.19 -35.08
C GLN A 291 8.03 -56.07 -34.59
N GLU A 292 6.74 -55.70 -34.63
CA GLU A 292 5.92 -55.09 -35.68
C GLU A 292 4.47 -54.90 -35.14
N VAL A 293 3.71 -53.93 -35.68
CA VAL A 293 2.33 -54.03 -36.25
C VAL A 293 1.25 -54.71 -35.36
N ILE A 294 0.19 -54.07 -34.87
CA ILE A 294 -1.00 -53.43 -35.50
C ILE A 294 -1.62 -52.48 -34.48
#